data_AF-A0A448J7W5-F1
#
_entry.id   AF-A0A448J7W5-F1
#
_cell.length_a   1.000
_cell.length_b   1.000
_cell.length_c   1.000
_cell.angle_alpha   90.00
_cell.angle_beta   90.00
_cell.angle_gamma   90.00
#
_symmetry.space_group_name_H-M   'P 1'
#
loop_
_entity.id
_entity.type
_entity.pdbx_description
1 polymer ?
#
loop_
_entity_poly.entity_id
_entity_poly.type
_entity_poly.pdbx_seq_one_letter_code
_entity_poly.pdbx_strand_id
1 'polypeptide(L)' 'MYFIKISIEELLRDLKGAKVLIGYEVSWDEERNTAANVSAGKFYLNIKMMNNPIVKQITLEFIYTDEYSSDLIKTISVE' A
#
# COMPACT_ATOMS: atom_id res chain seq x y z
N MET A 1 2.36 -8.01 -7.06
CA MET A 1 1.32 -6.97 -7.18
C MET A 1 0.10 -7.28 -6.31
N TYR A 2 -0.54 -8.45 -6.47
CA TYR A 2 -1.71 -8.88 -5.67
C TYR A 2 -1.55 -8.71 -4.15
N PHE A 3 -0.39 -9.08 -3.59
CA PHE A 3 -0.14 -9.02 -2.15
C PHE A 3 -0.17 -7.60 -1.55
N ILE A 4 0.33 -6.58 -2.26
CA ILE A 4 0.32 -5.19 -1.74
C ILE A 4 -1.11 -4.68 -1.59
N LYS A 5 -1.96 -4.92 -2.61
CA LYS A 5 -3.36 -4.52 -2.56
C LYS A 5 -4.05 -5.19 -1.36
N ILE A 6 -3.83 -6.48 -1.17
CA ILE A 6 -4.40 -7.22 -0.03
C ILE A 6 -3.91 -6.62 1.28
N SER A 7 -2.60 -6.49 1.50
CA SER A 7 -2.08 -5.97 2.76
C SER A 7 -2.65 -4.60 3.12
N ILE A 8 -2.88 -3.74 2.13
CA ILE A 8 -3.54 -2.43 2.33
C ILE A 8 -5.04 -2.62 2.63
N GLU A 9 -5.73 -3.50 1.91
CA GLU A 9 -7.14 -3.82 2.21
C GLU A 9 -7.31 -4.38 3.62
N GLU A 10 -6.37 -5.18 4.12
CA GLU A 10 -6.37 -5.72 5.47
C GLU A 10 -6.12 -4.63 6.52
N LEU A 11 -5.13 -3.76 6.32
CA LEU A 11 -4.89 -2.60 7.18
C LEU A 11 -6.15 -1.74 7.31
N LEU A 12 -6.78 -1.37 6.18
CA LEU A 12 -7.95 -0.52 6.18
C LEU A 12 -9.19 -1.23 6.76
N ARG A 13 -9.30 -2.55 6.58
CA ARG A 13 -10.32 -3.39 7.22
C ARG A 13 -10.20 -3.32 8.73
N ASP A 14 -9.00 -3.42 9.27
CA ASP A 14 -8.77 -3.39 10.71
C ASP A 14 -9.08 -2.00 11.29
N LEU A 15 -8.72 -0.93 10.57
CA LEU A 15 -9.11 0.44 10.95
C LEU A 15 -10.63 0.64 10.91
N LYS A 16 -11.33 0.06 9.94
CA LYS A 16 -12.80 0.07 9.90
C LYS A 16 -13.39 -0.71 11.07
N GLY A 17 -12.85 -1.90 11.39
CA GLY A 17 -13.25 -2.73 12.53
C GLY A 17 -13.06 -2.01 13.87
N ALA A 18 -11.97 -1.23 14.00
CA ALA A 18 -11.70 -0.38 15.15
C ALA A 18 -12.55 0.91 15.19
N LYS A 19 -13.52 1.07 14.27
CA LYS A 19 -14.38 2.26 14.13
C LYS A 19 -13.63 3.55 13.82
N VAL A 20 -12.39 3.44 13.32
CA VAL A 20 -11.56 4.57 12.87
C VAL A 20 -12.01 5.05 11.50
N LEU A 21 -12.36 4.13 10.60
CA LEU A 21 -12.91 4.43 9.28
C LEU A 21 -14.41 4.09 9.21
N ILE A 22 -15.16 4.89 8.44
CA ILE A 22 -16.52 4.57 7.99
C ILE A 22 -16.47 3.58 6.83
N GLY A 23 -15.55 3.78 5.89
CA GLY A 23 -15.42 2.95 4.70
C GLY A 23 -14.12 3.19 3.97
N TYR A 24 -13.79 2.26 3.07
CA TYR A 24 -12.62 2.33 2.22
C TYR A 24 -12.83 1.53 0.92
N GLU A 25 -12.04 1.85 -0.09
CA GLU A 25 -11.94 1.15 -1.38
C GLU A 25 -10.47 1.17 -1.82
N VAL A 26 -9.97 0.03 -2.30
CA VAL A 26 -8.62 -0.09 -2.85
C VAL A 26 -8.71 -0.67 -4.25
N SER A 27 -8.12 0.00 -5.24
CA SER A 27 -8.14 -0.42 -6.64
C SER A 27 -6.84 -0.08 -7.35
N TRP A 28 -6.45 -0.89 -8.34
CA TRP A 28 -5.36 -0.54 -9.23
C TRP A 28 -5.78 0.59 -10.16
N ASP A 29 -4.89 1.53 -10.38
CA ASP A 29 -5.11 2.61 -11.34
C ASP A 29 -4.80 2.09 -12.75
N GLU A 30 -5.79 1.53 -13.44
CA GLU A 30 -5.62 0.93 -14.77
C GLU A 30 -5.18 1.95 -15.82
N GLU A 31 -5.53 3.23 -15.66
CA GLU A 31 -5.13 4.29 -16.58
C GLU A 31 -3.62 4.59 -16.48
N ARG A 32 -3.08 4.57 -15.26
CA ARG A 32 -1.65 4.84 -15.02
C ARG A 32 -0.80 3.58 -15.05
N ASN A 33 -1.35 2.41 -14.76
CA ASN A 33 -0.67 1.11 -14.86
C ASN A 33 -0.60 0.61 -16.31
N THR A 34 -0.19 1.48 -17.23
CA THR A 34 0.12 1.10 -18.61
C THR A 34 1.31 0.15 -18.65
N ALA A 35 1.43 -0.66 -19.73
CA ALA A 35 2.56 -1.58 -19.91
C ALA A 35 3.93 -0.87 -19.82
N ALA A 36 4.03 0.36 -20.33
CA ALA A 36 5.25 1.16 -20.26
C ALA A 36 5.63 1.52 -18.81
N ASN A 37 4.66 1.95 -18.00
CA ASN A 37 4.91 2.30 -16.59
C ASN A 37 5.25 1.06 -15.76
N VAL A 38 4.52 -0.04 -15.95
CA VAL A 38 4.77 -1.32 -15.27
C VAL A 38 6.15 -1.87 -15.62
N SER A 39 6.55 -1.82 -16.90
CA SER A 39 7.89 -2.26 -17.34
C SER A 39 9.01 -1.38 -16.78
N ALA A 40 8.71 -0.11 -16.47
CA ALA A 40 9.62 0.80 -15.79
C ALA A 40 9.58 0.67 -14.25
N GLY A 41 8.89 -0.34 -13.71
CA GLY A 41 8.78 -0.58 -12.26
C GLY A 41 7.88 0.41 -11.52
N LYS A 42 7.03 1.16 -12.22
CA LYS A 42 6.08 2.10 -11.63
C LYS A 42 4.71 1.46 -11.49
N PHE A 43 4.16 1.51 -10.28
CA PHE A 43 2.85 0.93 -9.95
C PHE A 43 2.00 1.94 -9.18
N TYR A 44 0.73 2.02 -9.53
CA TYR A 44 -0.20 3.02 -9.03
C TYR A 44 -1.42 2.36 -8.41
N LEU A 45 -1.62 2.59 -7.11
CA LEU A 45 -2.74 2.05 -6.34
C LEU A 45 -3.58 3.22 -5.80
N ASN A 46 -4.88 3.18 -6.07
CA ASN A 46 -5.84 4.15 -5.57
C ASN A 46 -6.42 3.65 -4.25
N ILE A 47 -6.39 4.50 -3.23
CA ILE A 47 -6.93 4.24 -1.90
C ILE A 47 -7.92 5.36 -1.59
N LYS A 48 -9.20 5.02 -1.53
CA LYS A 48 -10.25 5.92 -1.05
C LYS A 48 -10.63 5.50 0.36
N MET A 49 -10.74 6.45 1.27
CA MET A 49 -11.19 6.17 2.64
C MET A 49 -11.98 7.35 3.20
N MET A 50 -12.88 7.04 4.13
CA MET A 50 -13.62 8.02 4.90
C MET A 50 -13.38 7.76 6.38
N ASN A 51 -12.82 8.73 7.08
CA ASN A 51 -12.60 8.66 8.51
C ASN A 51 -13.92 8.83 9.27
N ASN A 52 -14.01 8.21 10.44
CA ASN A 52 -15.08 8.49 11.39
C ASN A 52 -14.87 9.89 12.00
N PRO A 53 -15.91 10.76 12.05
CA PRO A 53 -15.78 12.14 12.57
C PRO A 53 -15.19 12.26 13.99
N ILE A 54 -15.29 11.21 14.82
CA ILE A 54 -14.70 11.20 16.17
C ILE A 54 -13.16 11.10 16.15
N VAL A 55 -12.60 10.59 15.06
CA VAL A 55 -11.15 10.45 14.87
C VAL A 55 -10.58 11.81 14.52
N LYS A 56 -9.77 12.36 15.43
CA LYS A 56 -9.16 13.67 15.25
C LYS A 56 -7.95 13.64 14.31
N GLN A 57 -7.19 12.56 14.31
CA GLN A 57 -5.97 12.43 13.52
C GLN A 57 -5.61 10.95 13.31
N ILE A 58 -5.11 10.63 12.13
CA ILE A 58 -4.41 9.38 11.80
C ILE A 58 -3.08 9.79 11.19
N THR A 59 -1.97 9.25 11.72
CA THR A 59 -0.64 9.47 11.18
C THR A 59 -0.10 8.13 10.69
N LEU A 60 0.30 8.09 9.41
CA LEU A 60 0.98 6.95 8.80
C LEU A 60 2.32 7.46 8.29
N GLU A 61 3.41 6.85 8.77
CA GLU A 61 4.77 7.19 8.35
C GLU A 61 5.33 6.06 7.50
N PHE A 62 5.67 6.41 6.25
CA PHE A 62 6.35 5.50 5.34
C PHE A 62 7.83 5.86 5.33
N ILE A 63 8.62 5.04 6.01
CA ILE A 63 10.05 5.27 6.19
C ILE A 63 10.81 4.34 5.24
N TYR A 64 11.57 4.92 4.32
CA TYR A 64 12.48 4.18 3.46
C TYR A 64 13.76 3.88 4.24
N THR A 65 14.17 2.61 4.23
CA THR A 65 15.32 2.14 5.00
C THR A 65 16.11 1.09 4.22
N ASP A 66 17.43 1.10 4.41
CA ASP A 66 18.36 0.12 3.85
C ASP A 66 18.68 -1.01 4.86
N GLU A 67 17.98 -1.06 6.01
CA GLU A 67 18.15 -2.10 7.05
C GLU A 67 17.97 -3.52 6.50
N TYR A 68 17.19 -3.68 5.43
CA TYR A 68 16.94 -4.95 4.75
C TYR A 68 17.88 -5.21 3.58
N SER A 69 18.95 -4.42 3.43
CA SER A 69 19.96 -4.59 2.36
C SER A 69 20.61 -5.98 2.35
N SER A 70 20.72 -6.64 3.51
CA SER A 70 21.22 -8.02 3.55
C SER A 70 20.30 -9.01 2.83
N ASP A 71 18.98 -8.82 2.90
CA ASP A 71 18.00 -9.65 2.18
C ASP A 71 17.95 -9.29 0.69
N LEU A 72 18.16 -8.01 0.35
CA LEU A 72 18.40 -7.60 -1.03
C LEU A 72 19.63 -8.32 -1.61
N ILE A 73 20.76 -8.31 -0.91
CA ILE A 73 22.00 -8.98 -1.33
C ILE A 73 21.75 -10.48 -1.55
N LYS A 74 21.05 -11.16 -0.64
CA LYS A 74 20.68 -12.57 -0.82
C LYS A 74 19.84 -12.78 -2.08
N THR A 75 18.94 -11.86 -2.40
CA THR A 75 18.07 -11.98 -3.57
C THR A 75 18.84 -11.84 -4.88
N ILE A 76 19.80 -10.91 -4.94
CA ILE A 76 20.62 -10.67 -6.16
C ILE A 76 21.80 -11.63 -6.31
N SER A 77 22.25 -12.27 -5.22
CA SER A 77 23.43 -13.16 -5.23
C SER A 77 23.09 -14.63 -5.50
N VAL A 78 21.82 -14.95 -5.72
CA VAL A 78 21.32 -16.31 -6.04
C VAL A 78 21.13 -16.48 -7.57
N GLU A 79 21.50 -15.49 -8.38
CA GLU A 79 21.84 -15.66 -9.81
C GLU A 79 23.33 -15.97 -9.97
#